data_AF-A0A0M2SSJ2-F1
#
_entry.id   AF-A0A0M2SSJ2-F1
#
_cell.length_a   1.000
_cell.length_b   1.000
_cell.length_c   1.000
_cell.angle_alpha   90.00
_cell.angle_beta   90.00
_cell.angle_gamma   90.00
#
_symmetry.space_group_name_H-M   'P 1'
#
loop_
_entity.id
_entity.type
_entity.pdbx_description
1 polymer ?
#
loop_
_entity_poly.entity_id
_entity_poly.type
_entity_poly.pdbx_seq_one_letter_code
_entity_poly.pdbx_strand_id
1 'polypeptide(L)'
;MVMWKEFKEFIAQGNVLDLAVAVVLGAAFGKIITSLVENIIMPAIALIFGDTDFASNWSYMGITYGVFIQSIIDFLIIAAAIFLFVKLVNKVSRNRFVEEEEEEEQILLLREIRDSLQNKNDKPGL
;
A
#
# COMPACT_ATOMS: atom_id res chain seq x y z
N MET A 1 -18.37 33.49 -0.73
CA MET A 1 -18.19 32.76 0.55
C MET A 1 -19.02 31.48 0.65
N VAL A 2 -20.03 31.28 -0.22
CA VAL A 2 -20.91 30.08 -0.23
C VAL A 2 -20.17 28.81 -0.67
N MET A 3 -19.42 28.85 -1.79
CA MET A 3 -18.66 27.68 -2.29
C MET A 3 -17.63 27.10 -1.31
N TRP A 4 -17.01 27.91 -0.46
CA TRP A 4 -16.04 27.41 0.53
C TRP A 4 -16.73 26.60 1.64
N LYS A 5 -17.96 26.97 2.01
CA LYS A 5 -18.75 26.22 2.99
C LYS A 5 -19.23 24.90 2.38
N GLU A 6 -19.74 24.94 1.15
CA GLU A 6 -20.16 23.75 0.40
C GLU A 6 -19.01 22.78 0.15
N PHE A 7 -17.82 23.28 -0.19
CA PHE A 7 -16.61 22.48 -0.33
C PHE A 7 -16.20 21.84 1.00
N LYS A 8 -16.24 22.60 2.10
CA LYS A 8 -15.94 22.07 3.44
C LYS A 8 -16.94 20.99 3.87
N GLU A 9 -18.24 21.17 3.56
CA GLU A 9 -19.28 20.16 3.81
C GLU A 9 -19.10 18.92 2.92
N PHE A 10 -18.67 19.10 1.67
CA PHE A 10 -18.37 18.00 0.75
C PHE A 10 -17.17 17.15 1.21
N ILE A 11 -16.05 17.77 1.58
CA ILE A 11 -14.88 17.04 2.10
C ILE A 11 -15.12 16.46 3.50
N ALA A 12 -16.04 17.03 4.28
CA ALA A 12 -16.46 16.50 5.57
C ALA A 12 -17.32 15.22 5.43
N GLN A 13 -17.76 14.87 4.23
CA GLN A 13 -18.23 13.52 3.94
C GLN A 13 -17.02 12.59 4.01
N GLY A 14 -16.78 11.99 5.19
CA GLY A 14 -15.54 11.24 5.52
C GLY A 14 -15.08 10.25 4.45
N ASN A 15 -16.01 9.61 3.74
CA ASN A 15 -15.73 8.68 2.64
C ASN A 15 -14.91 9.29 1.48
N VAL A 16 -14.96 10.61 1.24
CA VAL A 16 -14.21 11.28 0.16
C VAL A 16 -12.77 11.59 0.59
N LEU A 17 -12.57 11.98 1.86
CA LEU A 17 -11.25 12.33 2.37
C LEU A 17 -10.35 11.09 2.44
N ASP A 18 -10.87 9.98 2.96
CA ASP A 18 -10.13 8.72 3.06
C ASP A 18 -9.77 8.16 1.68
N LEU A 19 -10.71 8.25 0.73
CA LEU A 19 -10.47 7.89 -0.67
C LEU A 19 -9.37 8.76 -1.30
N ALA A 20 -9.41 10.08 -1.08
CA ALA A 20 -8.41 10.99 -1.61
C ALA A 20 -7.01 10.70 -1.06
N VAL A 21 -6.90 10.44 0.24
CA VAL A 21 -5.64 10.06 0.90
C VAL A 21 -5.13 8.73 0.35
N ALA A 22 -6.00 7.72 0.22
CA ALA A 22 -5.63 6.41 -0.31
C ALA A 22 -5.11 6.49 -1.76
N VAL A 23 -5.75 7.28 -2.62
CA VAL A 23 -5.31 7.47 -4.02
C VAL A 23 -3.96 8.17 -4.08
N VAL A 24 -3.75 9.23 -3.30
CA VAL A 24 -2.48 9.98 -3.28
C VAL A 24 -1.35 9.13 -2.74
N LEU A 25 -1.57 8.42 -1.63
CA LEU A 25 -0.60 7.49 -1.06
C LEU A 25 -0.29 6.33 -2.02
N GLY A 26 -1.31 5.77 -2.67
CA GLY A 26 -1.15 4.71 -3.68
C GLY A 26 -0.31 5.17 -4.87
N ALA A 27 -0.56 6.38 -5.39
CA ALA A 27 0.22 6.96 -6.47
C ALA A 27 1.68 7.24 -6.06
N ALA A 28 1.89 7.76 -4.86
CA ALA A 28 3.23 8.00 -4.32
C ALA A 28 4.00 6.69 -4.09
N PHE A 29 3.33 5.69 -3.50
CA PHE A 29 3.88 4.36 -3.27
C PHE A 29 4.27 3.68 -4.59
N GLY A 30 3.42 3.76 -5.61
CA GLY A 30 3.72 3.27 -6.94
C GLY A 30 5.04 3.83 -7.48
N LYS A 31 5.28 5.13 -7.34
CA LYS A 31 6.56 5.75 -7.77
C LYS A 31 7.78 5.21 -7.02
N ILE A 32 7.65 4.92 -5.72
CA ILE A 32 8.74 4.33 -4.93
C ILE A 32 9.08 2.95 -5.46
N ILE A 33 8.05 2.12 -5.73
CA ILE A 33 8.23 0.78 -6.29
C ILE A 33 8.82 0.84 -7.70
N THR A 34 8.29 1.70 -8.57
CA THR A 34 8.83 1.90 -9.92
C THR A 34 10.30 2.30 -9.87
N SER A 35 10.67 3.23 -8.98
CA SER A 35 12.06 3.64 -8.81
C SER A 35 12.96 2.51 -8.31
N LEU A 36 12.49 1.67 -7.38
CA LEU A 36 13.22 0.48 -6.94
C LEU A 36 13.46 -0.49 -8.11
N VAL A 37 12.45 -0.73 -8.93
CA VAL A 37 12.55 -1.65 -10.05
C VAL A 37 13.49 -1.11 -11.12
N GLU A 38 13.25 0.12 -11.60
CA GLU A 38 13.99 0.72 -12.70
C GLU A 38 15.44 1.06 -12.34
N ASN A 39 15.69 1.55 -11.12
CA ASN A 39 17.01 2.07 -10.75
C ASN A 39 17.88 1.09 -9.96
N ILE A 40 17.31 0.01 -9.42
CA ILE A 40 18.05 -0.95 -8.59
C ILE A 40 17.92 -2.37 -9.16
N ILE A 41 16.69 -2.87 -9.32
CA ILE A 41 16.46 -4.26 -9.73
C ILE A 41 16.87 -4.50 -11.19
N MET A 42 16.43 -3.66 -12.12
CA MET A 42 16.75 -3.80 -13.55
C MET A 42 18.25 -3.69 -13.83
N PRO A 43 19.01 -2.72 -13.28
CA PRO A 43 20.46 -2.70 -13.40
C PRO A 43 21.13 -3.92 -12.77
N ALA A 44 20.65 -4.42 -11.63
CA ALA A 44 21.18 -5.64 -11.02
C ALA A 44 20.94 -6.87 -11.92
N ILE A 45 19.77 -6.99 -12.54
CA ILE A 45 19.46 -8.04 -13.52
C ILE A 45 20.37 -7.89 -14.75
N ALA A 46 20.53 -6.68 -15.28
CA ALA A 46 21.40 -6.39 -16.42
C ALA A 46 22.85 -6.82 -16.15
N LEU A 47 23.36 -6.57 -14.93
CA LEU A 47 24.72 -6.97 -14.54
C LEU A 47 24.90 -8.50 -14.46
N ILE A 48 23.85 -9.24 -14.13
CA ILE A 48 23.91 -10.71 -13.96
C ILE A 48 23.65 -11.43 -15.29
N PHE A 49 22.65 -10.98 -16.04
CA PHE A 49 22.17 -11.63 -17.26
C PHE A 49 22.68 -10.97 -18.55
N GLY A 50 23.33 -9.81 -18.46
CA GLY A 50 23.93 -9.08 -19.57
C GLY A 50 22.96 -8.17 -20.32
N ASP A 51 21.66 -8.47 -20.30
CA ASP A 51 20.61 -7.68 -20.95
C ASP A 51 19.36 -7.61 -20.07
N THR A 52 18.56 -6.57 -20.28
CA THR A 52 17.23 -6.40 -19.70
C THR A 52 16.12 -6.70 -20.69
N ASP A 53 16.43 -6.70 -21.99
CA ASP A 53 15.44 -6.83 -23.06
C ASP A 53 15.40 -8.27 -23.59
N PHE A 54 14.62 -9.12 -22.90
CA PHE A 54 14.60 -10.56 -23.15
C PHE A 54 13.79 -10.95 -24.39
N ALA A 55 12.68 -10.25 -24.64
CA ALA A 55 11.73 -10.62 -25.69
C ALA A 55 11.42 -9.49 -26.68
N SER A 56 11.81 -8.23 -26.42
CA SER A 56 11.37 -7.05 -27.19
C SER A 56 11.65 -7.15 -28.70
N ASN A 57 12.76 -7.78 -29.07
CA ASN A 57 13.21 -7.96 -30.46
C ASN A 57 12.43 -9.02 -31.25
N TRP A 58 11.51 -9.76 -30.62
CA TRP A 58 10.76 -10.81 -31.29
C TRP A 58 9.64 -10.20 -32.14
N SER A 59 9.78 -10.34 -33.45
CA SER A 59 8.77 -9.94 -34.41
C SER A 59 8.54 -11.05 -35.43
N TYR A 60 7.29 -11.24 -35.80
CA TYR A 60 6.92 -12.13 -36.89
C TYR A 60 6.02 -11.37 -37.85
N MET A 61 6.46 -11.24 -39.10
CA MET A 61 5.67 -10.67 -40.20
C MET A 61 5.13 -9.26 -39.91
N GLY A 62 5.91 -8.43 -39.21
CA GLY A 62 5.54 -7.07 -38.82
C GLY A 62 4.75 -6.95 -37.51
N ILE A 63 4.40 -8.07 -36.88
CA ILE A 63 3.77 -8.10 -35.55
C ILE A 63 4.87 -8.27 -34.49
N THR A 64 5.12 -7.21 -33.71
CA THR A 64 6.09 -7.19 -32.61
C THR A 64 5.46 -7.71 -31.31
N TYR A 65 5.10 -9.00 -31.27
CA TYR A 65 4.57 -9.64 -30.06
C TYR A 65 5.61 -9.71 -28.93
N GLY A 66 6.89 -9.54 -29.25
CA GLY A 66 7.97 -9.45 -28.30
C GLY A 66 7.79 -8.39 -27.21
N VAL A 67 7.27 -7.21 -27.58
CA VAL A 67 7.00 -6.11 -26.64
C VAL A 67 5.90 -6.50 -25.64
N PHE A 68 4.89 -7.24 -26.08
CA PHE A 68 3.84 -7.74 -25.19
C PHE A 68 4.38 -8.78 -24.21
N ILE A 69 5.19 -9.74 -24.68
CA ILE A 69 5.84 -10.71 -23.80
C ILE A 69 6.77 -10.01 -22.81
N GLN A 70 7.54 -9.01 -23.27
CA GLN A 70 8.39 -8.20 -22.39
C GLN A 70 7.58 -7.51 -21.30
N SER A 71 6.42 -6.92 -21.61
CA SER A 71 5.55 -6.30 -20.59
C SER A 71 5.05 -7.29 -19.52
N ILE A 72 4.85 -8.56 -19.89
CA ILE A 72 4.47 -9.61 -18.94
C ILE A 72 5.67 -9.91 -18.02
N ILE A 73 6.87 -9.98 -18.57
CA ILE A 73 8.10 -10.18 -17.80
C ILE A 73 8.32 -9.01 -16.83
N ASP A 74 8.20 -7.77 -17.31
CA ASP A 74 8.33 -6.56 -16.48
C ASP A 74 7.30 -6.54 -15.35
N PHE A 75 6.05 -6.91 -15.64
CA PHE A 75 5.01 -7.04 -14.62
C PHE A 75 5.37 -8.08 -13.54
N LEU A 76 5.90 -9.24 -13.95
CA LEU A 76 6.37 -10.26 -13.01
C LEU A 76 7.54 -9.77 -12.16
N ILE A 77 8.47 -9.01 -12.75
CA ILE A 77 9.59 -8.39 -12.02
C ILE A 77 9.08 -7.37 -11.00
N ILE A 78 8.15 -6.50 -11.38
CA ILE A 78 7.54 -5.52 -10.48
C ILE A 78 6.80 -6.23 -9.34
N ALA A 79 6.01 -7.25 -9.63
CA ALA A 79 5.31 -8.04 -8.62
C ALA A 79 6.28 -8.71 -7.64
N ALA A 80 7.37 -9.30 -8.15
CA ALA A 80 8.43 -9.87 -7.32
C ALA A 80 9.16 -8.81 -6.47
N ALA A 81 9.39 -7.62 -7.02
CA ALA A 81 10.01 -6.51 -6.31
C ALA A 81 9.11 -5.98 -5.18
N ILE A 82 7.81 -5.83 -5.41
CA ILE A 82 6.84 -5.48 -4.35
C ILE A 82 6.87 -6.52 -3.25
N PHE A 83 6.83 -7.81 -3.60
CA PHE A 83 6.89 -8.89 -2.62
C PHE A 83 8.18 -8.85 -1.79
N LEU A 84 9.33 -8.64 -2.43
CA LEU A 84 10.61 -8.51 -1.73
C LEU A 84 10.64 -7.27 -0.83
N PHE A 85 10.12 -6.14 -1.30
CA PHE A 85 10.05 -4.90 -0.54
C PHE A 85 9.16 -5.06 0.69
N VAL A 86 7.95 -5.61 0.54
CA VAL A 86 7.03 -5.90 1.66
C VAL A 86 7.69 -6.87 2.64
N LYS A 87 8.38 -7.91 2.15
CA LYS A 87 9.10 -8.85 3.01
C LYS A 87 10.26 -8.18 3.75
N LEU A 88 10.97 -7.25 3.12
CA LEU A 88 12.05 -6.48 3.74
C LEU A 88 11.49 -5.58 4.84
N VAL A 89 10.41 -4.85 4.55
CA VAL A 89 9.72 -4.00 5.52
C VAL A 89 9.17 -4.86 6.66
N ASN A 90 8.47 -5.97 6.41
CA ASN A 90 7.95 -6.85 7.47
C ASN A 90 9.08 -7.51 8.30
N LYS A 91 10.24 -7.76 7.70
CA LYS A 91 11.41 -8.29 8.42
C LYS A 91 12.05 -7.23 9.34
N VAL A 92 12.08 -5.98 8.90
CA VAL A 92 12.66 -4.85 9.66
C VAL A 92 11.65 -4.28 10.67
N SER A 93 10.37 -4.27 10.31
CA SER A 93 9.23 -3.71 11.04
C SER A 93 8.45 -4.78 11.81
N ARG A 94 9.12 -5.87 12.22
CA ARG A 94 8.52 -7.00 12.93
C ARG A 94 7.99 -6.67 14.33
N ASN A 95 7.59 -5.43 14.63
CA ASN A 95 7.19 -5.07 16.00
C ASN A 95 6.27 -3.85 16.25
N ARG A 96 5.69 -3.11 15.29
CA ARG A 96 4.95 -1.88 15.66
C ARG A 96 3.68 -1.52 14.88
N PHE A 97 3.75 -1.20 13.59
CA PHE A 97 2.73 -0.33 13.00
C PHE A 97 1.34 -0.91 12.72
N VAL A 98 1.16 -2.23 12.66
CA VAL A 98 -0.16 -2.84 12.36
C VAL A 98 -0.75 -3.57 13.57
N GLU A 99 0.09 -4.01 14.50
CA GLU A 99 -0.35 -4.58 15.79
C GLU A 99 -0.67 -3.49 16.83
N GLU A 100 0.08 -2.37 16.87
CA GLU A 100 -0.15 -1.32 17.88
C GLU A 100 -1.51 -0.61 17.69
N GLU A 101 -1.98 -0.34 16.47
CA GLU A 101 -3.26 0.38 16.26
C GLU A 101 -4.50 -0.48 16.62
N GLU A 102 -4.53 -1.76 16.23
CA GLU A 102 -5.66 -2.65 16.55
C GLU A 102 -5.67 -3.07 18.03
N GLU A 103 -4.50 -3.25 18.67
CA GLU A 103 -4.42 -3.56 20.10
C GLU A 103 -4.79 -2.36 20.97
N GLU A 104 -4.35 -1.15 20.62
CA GLU A 104 -4.64 0.06 21.42
C GLU A 104 -6.15 0.35 21.48
N GLU A 105 -6.87 0.23 20.37
CA GLU A 105 -8.32 0.45 20.31
C GLU A 105 -9.08 -0.61 21.13
N GLN A 106 -8.70 -1.88 21.02
CA GLN A 106 -9.28 -2.97 21.82
C GLN A 106 -9.00 -2.79 23.32
N ILE A 107 -7.78 -2.39 23.71
CA ILE A 107 -7.43 -2.15 25.11
C ILE A 107 -8.21 -0.96 25.68
N LEU A 108 -8.43 0.10 24.89
CA LEU A 108 -9.25 1.24 25.27
C LEU A 108 -10.71 0.85 25.47
N LEU A 109 -11.29 0.10 24.53
CA LEU A 109 -12.66 -0.41 24.65
C LEU A 109 -12.83 -1.32 25.86
N LEU A 110 -11.87 -2.21 26.12
CA LEU A 110 -11.90 -3.08 27.29
C LEU A 110 -11.79 -2.29 28.61
N ARG A 111 -11.02 -1.20 28.63
CA ARG A 111 -10.97 -0.27 29.77
C ARG A 111 -12.30 0.43 29.98
N GLU A 112 -12.92 0.95 28.92
CA GLU A 112 -14.25 1.58 28.99
C GLU A 112 -15.34 0.59 29.45
N ILE A 113 -15.31 -0.64 28.95
CA ILE A 113 -16.23 -1.71 29.36
C ILE A 113 -16.04 -2.03 30.84
N ARG A 114 -14.79 -2.19 31.30
CA ARG A 114 -14.49 -2.44 32.72
C ARG A 114 -15.04 -1.32 33.60
N ASP A 115 -14.78 -0.07 33.24
CA ASP A 115 -15.19 1.10 34.02
C ASP A 115 -16.73 1.25 34.01
N SER A 116 -17.37 0.91 32.89
CA SER A 116 -18.84 0.85 32.76
C SER A 116 -19.47 -0.26 33.60
N LEU A 117 -18.84 -1.44 33.67
CA LEU A 117 -19.29 -2.56 34.50
C LEU A 117 -19.10 -2.25 35.99
N GLN A 118 -18.02 -1.58 36.37
CA GLN A 118 -17.77 -1.16 37.75
C GLN A 118 -18.78 -0.10 38.21
N ASN A 119 -19.06 0.90 37.38
CA ASN A 119 -20.12 1.89 37.63
C ASN A 119 -21.53 1.28 37.72
N LYS A 120 -21.77 0.13 37.08
CA LYS A 120 -23.04 -0.60 37.18
C LYS A 120 -23.12 -1.46 38.45
N ASN A 121 -22.01 -2.02 38.92
CA ASN A 121 -21.92 -2.80 40.17
C ASN A 121 -21.95 -1.93 41.43
N ASP A 122 -21.47 -0.68 41.37
CA ASP A 122 -21.53 0.27 42.49
C ASP A 122 -22.93 0.89 42.70
N LYS A 123 -23.89 0.59 41.82
CA LYS A 123 -25.32 0.90 42.05
C LYS A 123 -26.00 -0.33 42.66
N PRO A 124 -26.15 -0.41 44.00
CA PRO A 124 -26.99 -1.44 44.60
C PRO A 124 -28.40 -1.31 44.01
N GLY A 125 -28.97 -2.46 43.65
CA GLY A 125 -30.14 -2.62 42.80
C GLY A 125 -31.23 -1.56 42.94
N LEU A 126 -31.68 -1.07 41.79
CA LEU A 126 -33.10 -0.81 41.56
C LEU A 126 -33.73 -2.11 41.06
#